data_AF-A0ABD2N4X9-F1
#
_entry.id   AF-A0ABD2N4X9-F1
#
_cell.length_a   1.000
_cell.length_b   1.000
_cell.length_c   1.000
_cell.angle_alpha   90.00
_cell.angle_beta   90.00
_cell.angle_gamma   90.00
#
_symmetry.space_group_name_H-M   'P 1'
#
loop_
_entity.id
_entity.type
_entity.pdbx_description
1 polymer ?
#
loop_
_entity_poly.entity_id
_entity_poly.type
_entity_poly.pdbx_seq_one_letter_code
_entity_poly.pdbx_strand_id
1 'polypeptide(L)'
;MENISAISPPDSGNEMVNDIRVLRKKSERKQVAKDKAQAYRTLRKKVERSRRREANISQKSIDEPTRRVDELTRGCSVTPEICKRLLFCEIFTTQLEDTVDKLPKNSKQRVSGNRINKHRLNNMVKPFLPKNRNNDNILISDWRHPTFLINNQIRDEIHEFCERDNVSRVCPGNKESGIRISYSTLLREKPYWVVQPTKWDRYTCLCVRHENFEYKLNKLNRLGELLHNSTSQCVKAYSCDITSYDCMLDLCSDFKVDKIESGNNKDTVQYFQWQVTNKDRIIKGEKKTVKLTKKLTVTSTVKDLKMPLAADISPMSRLGGIWDMMLVSYAELLGFNPQKVGAIFRILGIA
;
A
#
# COMPACT_ATOMS: atom_id res chain seq x y z
N MET A 1 -90.29 -20.46 -32.41
CA MET A 1 -89.74 -21.14 -31.23
C MET A 1 -88.46 -21.78 -31.66
N GLU A 2 -87.31 -21.26 -31.23
CA GLU A 2 -86.09 -22.04 -31.02
C GLU A 2 -85.15 -21.20 -30.15
N ASN A 3 -84.75 -21.80 -29.05
CA ASN A 3 -84.23 -21.18 -27.84
C ASN A 3 -82.69 -21.21 -27.90
N ILE A 4 -82.06 -20.06 -28.13
CA ILE A 4 -80.61 -19.93 -28.12
C ILE A 4 -80.16 -19.72 -26.66
N SER A 5 -79.74 -20.81 -26.02
CA SER A 5 -79.10 -20.77 -24.71
C SER A 5 -77.65 -20.33 -24.83
N ALA A 6 -77.29 -19.31 -24.05
CA ALA A 6 -76.00 -18.64 -24.05
C ALA A 6 -74.88 -19.53 -23.46
N ILE A 7 -73.77 -19.68 -24.19
CA ILE A 7 -72.52 -20.25 -23.70
C ILE A 7 -71.69 -19.10 -23.11
N SER A 8 -71.51 -19.09 -21.79
CA SER A 8 -70.58 -18.19 -21.11
C SER A 8 -69.13 -18.71 -21.24
N PRO A 9 -68.12 -17.84 -21.43
CA PRO A 9 -66.72 -18.27 -21.51
C PRO A 9 -66.22 -18.79 -20.15
N PRO A 10 -65.35 -19.80 -20.11
CA PRO A 10 -64.75 -20.29 -18.86
C PRO A 10 -63.77 -19.27 -18.29
N ASP A 11 -63.91 -19.02 -16.98
CA ASP A 11 -63.10 -18.13 -16.16
C ASP A 11 -61.65 -18.64 -16.03
N SER A 12 -60.79 -18.18 -16.94
CA SER A 12 -59.37 -18.56 -17.09
C SER A 12 -58.41 -17.76 -16.18
N GLY A 13 -58.91 -16.90 -15.28
CA GLY A 13 -58.06 -15.95 -14.55
C GLY A 13 -57.39 -16.48 -13.27
N ASN A 14 -57.90 -17.57 -12.70
CA ASN A 14 -57.59 -17.94 -11.30
C ASN A 14 -56.44 -18.95 -11.12
N GLU A 15 -56.09 -19.74 -12.15
CA GLU A 15 -55.03 -20.76 -12.04
C GLU A 15 -53.62 -20.14 -12.03
N MET A 16 -53.40 -19.08 -12.81
CA MET A 16 -52.07 -18.47 -12.98
C MET A 16 -51.54 -17.81 -11.70
N VAL A 17 -52.43 -17.32 -10.83
CA VAL A 17 -52.08 -16.67 -9.55
C VAL A 17 -51.58 -17.70 -8.52
N ASN A 18 -52.14 -18.91 -8.53
CA ASN A 18 -51.74 -19.97 -7.61
C ASN A 18 -50.33 -20.51 -7.93
N ASP A 19 -49.99 -20.63 -9.22
CA ASP A 19 -48.66 -21.09 -9.65
C ASP A 19 -47.54 -20.13 -9.25
N ILE A 20 -47.76 -18.82 -9.38
CA ILE A 20 -46.79 -17.80 -8.94
C ILE A 20 -46.54 -17.91 -7.43
N ARG A 21 -47.58 -18.18 -6.63
CA ARG A 21 -47.47 -18.33 -5.17
C ARG A 21 -46.68 -19.59 -4.79
N VAL A 22 -46.87 -20.70 -5.51
CA VAL A 22 -46.13 -21.95 -5.30
C VAL A 22 -44.66 -21.78 -5.69
N LEU A 23 -44.37 -21.09 -6.79
CA LEU A 23 -43.00 -20.82 -7.24
C LEU A 23 -42.23 -19.92 -6.26
N ARG A 24 -42.87 -18.86 -5.72
CA ARG A 24 -42.28 -18.02 -4.67
C ARG A 24 -41.93 -18.83 -3.42
N LYS A 25 -42.86 -19.64 -2.90
CA LYS A 25 -42.61 -20.54 -1.77
C LYS A 25 -41.47 -21.53 -2.03
N LYS A 26 -41.36 -22.08 -3.24
CA LYS A 26 -40.24 -22.97 -3.64
C LYS A 26 -38.90 -22.21 -3.69
N SER A 27 -38.90 -20.97 -4.17
CA SER A 27 -37.70 -20.13 -4.24
C SER A 27 -37.19 -19.72 -2.85
N GLU A 28 -38.10 -19.36 -1.93
CA GLU A 28 -37.79 -19.02 -0.54
C GLU A 28 -37.19 -20.22 0.20
N ARG A 29 -37.77 -21.41 0.03
CA ARG A 29 -37.22 -22.65 0.62
C ARG A 29 -35.80 -22.96 0.11
N LYS A 30 -35.54 -22.76 -1.19
CA LYS A 30 -34.20 -22.93 -1.76
C LYS A 30 -33.21 -21.92 -1.19
N GLN A 31 -33.63 -20.68 -0.97
CA GLN A 31 -32.79 -19.65 -0.37
C GLN A 31 -32.46 -19.98 1.09
N VAL A 32 -33.46 -20.35 1.89
CA VAL A 32 -33.28 -20.79 3.29
C VAL A 32 -32.32 -21.98 3.39
N ALA A 33 -32.42 -22.95 2.48
CA ALA A 33 -31.50 -24.09 2.44
C ALA A 33 -30.05 -23.67 2.14
N LYS A 34 -29.84 -22.72 1.22
CA LYS A 34 -28.51 -22.17 0.91
C LYS A 34 -27.93 -21.41 2.11
N ASP A 35 -28.73 -20.58 2.77
CA ASP A 35 -28.30 -19.79 3.92
C ASP A 35 -27.95 -20.69 5.10
N LYS A 36 -28.75 -21.74 5.35
CA LYS A 36 -28.45 -22.77 6.35
C LYS A 36 -27.13 -23.48 6.04
N ALA A 37 -26.90 -23.91 4.79
CA ALA A 37 -25.65 -24.55 4.39
C ALA A 37 -24.43 -23.62 4.56
N GLN A 38 -24.57 -22.33 4.26
CA GLN A 38 -23.52 -21.34 4.46
C GLN A 38 -23.22 -21.11 5.94
N ALA A 39 -24.24 -21.04 6.80
CA ALA A 39 -24.09 -20.93 8.24
C ALA A 39 -23.31 -22.15 8.80
N TYR A 40 -23.68 -23.37 8.42
CA TYR A 40 -22.96 -24.59 8.83
C TYR A 40 -21.49 -24.60 8.40
N ARG A 41 -21.19 -24.21 7.15
CA ARG A 41 -19.79 -24.12 6.67
C ARG A 41 -18.97 -23.11 7.48
N THR A 42 -19.58 -22.00 7.84
CA THR A 42 -18.93 -20.95 8.63
C THR A 42 -18.67 -21.41 10.06
N LEU A 43 -19.66 -22.08 10.68
CA LEU A 43 -19.55 -22.64 12.02
C LEU A 43 -18.48 -23.73 12.08
N ARG A 44 -18.46 -24.66 11.10
CA ARG A 44 -17.43 -25.70 10.99
C ARG A 44 -16.02 -25.12 10.90
N LYS A 45 -15.83 -24.06 10.10
CA LYS A 45 -14.53 -23.36 10.00
C LYS A 45 -14.13 -22.68 11.32
N LYS A 46 -15.09 -22.16 12.09
CA LYS A 46 -14.82 -21.58 13.42
C LYS A 46 -14.39 -22.65 14.42
N VAL A 47 -15.13 -23.77 14.50
CA VAL A 47 -14.81 -24.91 15.37
C VAL A 47 -13.42 -25.47 15.05
N GLU A 48 -13.10 -25.68 13.77
CA GLU A 48 -11.78 -26.17 13.35
C GLU A 48 -10.64 -25.21 13.74
N ARG A 49 -10.86 -23.89 13.63
CA ARG A 49 -9.88 -22.90 14.09
C ARG A 49 -9.71 -22.92 15.60
N SER A 50 -10.78 -23.08 16.37
CA SER A 50 -10.71 -23.22 17.83
C SER A 50 -9.95 -24.49 18.23
N ARG A 51 -10.27 -25.63 17.61
CA ARG A 51 -9.56 -26.90 17.84
C ARG A 51 -8.06 -26.80 17.54
N ARG A 52 -7.67 -26.13 16.44
CA ARG A 52 -6.25 -25.87 16.13
C ARG A 52 -5.59 -24.95 17.15
N ARG A 53 -6.30 -23.96 17.68
CA ARG A 53 -5.77 -23.09 18.73
C ARG A 53 -5.57 -23.86 20.02
N GLU A 54 -6.54 -24.68 20.42
CA GLU A 54 -6.45 -25.55 21.61
C GLU A 54 -5.31 -26.57 21.48
N ALA A 55 -5.18 -27.24 20.33
CA ALA A 55 -4.05 -28.13 20.06
C ALA A 55 -2.70 -27.38 20.14
N ASN A 56 -2.62 -26.19 19.54
CA ASN A 56 -1.41 -25.36 19.61
C ASN A 56 -1.12 -24.85 21.03
N ILE A 57 -2.14 -24.60 21.86
CA ILE A 57 -1.96 -24.16 23.25
C ILE A 57 -1.50 -25.33 24.12
N SER A 58 -2.13 -26.49 23.97
CA SER A 58 -1.75 -27.73 24.64
C SER A 58 -0.30 -28.11 24.34
N GLN A 59 0.11 -28.01 23.07
CA GLN A 59 1.46 -28.37 22.63
C GLN A 59 2.53 -27.33 22.96
N LYS A 60 2.15 -26.08 23.27
CA LYS A 60 3.08 -25.01 23.70
C LYS A 60 3.50 -25.10 25.17
N SER A 61 2.93 -26.03 25.94
CA SER A 61 3.01 -25.94 27.39
C SER A 61 4.29 -26.49 28.04
N ILE A 62 5.16 -27.22 27.31
CA ILE A 62 6.23 -28.00 27.99
C ILE A 62 7.68 -27.67 27.56
N ASP A 63 7.98 -27.30 26.30
CA ASP A 63 9.39 -27.20 25.84
C ASP A 63 9.71 -26.00 24.94
N GLU A 64 9.28 -24.78 25.30
CA GLU A 64 9.77 -23.58 24.59
C GLU A 64 11.03 -23.03 25.31
N PRO A 65 12.20 -22.99 24.63
CA PRO A 65 13.47 -22.53 25.20
C PRO A 65 13.40 -21.18 25.90
N THR A 66 12.54 -20.27 25.42
CA THR A 66 12.32 -18.96 26.06
C THR A 66 11.82 -19.09 27.49
N ARG A 67 10.89 -20.02 27.76
CA ARG A 67 10.30 -20.18 29.09
C ARG A 67 11.31 -20.69 30.11
N ARG A 68 12.20 -21.60 29.70
CA ARG A 68 13.30 -22.08 30.54
C ARG A 68 14.27 -20.94 30.90
N VAL A 69 14.60 -20.07 29.94
CA VAL A 69 15.44 -18.90 30.20
C VAL A 69 14.74 -17.89 31.11
N ASP A 70 13.44 -17.65 30.90
CA ASP A 70 12.64 -16.76 31.77
C ASP A 70 12.53 -17.32 33.20
N GLU A 71 12.48 -18.64 33.36
CA GLU A 71 12.52 -19.33 34.66
C GLU A 71 13.90 -19.21 35.32
N LEU A 72 14.99 -19.41 34.57
CA LEU A 72 16.36 -19.27 35.06
C LEU A 72 16.73 -17.83 35.44
N THR A 73 16.13 -16.85 34.77
CA THR A 73 16.39 -15.42 35.03
C THR A 73 15.38 -14.82 36.02
N ARG A 74 14.40 -15.60 36.49
CA ARG A 74 13.38 -15.14 37.44
C ARG A 74 14.04 -14.72 38.76
N GLY A 75 13.91 -13.45 39.10
CA GLY A 75 14.46 -12.88 40.35
C GLY A 75 15.88 -12.32 40.23
N CYS A 76 16.53 -12.45 39.06
CA CYS A 76 17.83 -11.85 38.78
C CYS A 76 17.68 -10.67 37.81
N SER A 77 18.30 -9.52 38.10
CA SER A 77 18.37 -8.42 37.14
C SER A 77 19.44 -8.71 36.09
N VAL A 78 19.03 -9.34 34.99
CA VAL A 78 19.95 -9.75 33.92
C VAL A 78 19.85 -8.80 32.74
N THR A 79 20.99 -8.36 32.20
CA THR A 79 21.01 -7.52 30.99
C THR A 79 20.45 -8.28 29.77
N PRO A 80 19.76 -7.62 28.82
CA PRO A 80 19.19 -8.26 27.64
C PRO A 80 20.17 -9.12 26.83
N GLU A 81 21.44 -8.74 26.77
CA GLU A 81 22.52 -9.46 26.09
C GLU A 81 22.77 -10.84 26.70
N ILE A 82 22.74 -10.94 28.03
CA ILE A 82 22.92 -12.19 28.75
C ILE A 82 21.70 -13.09 28.55
N CYS A 83 20.48 -12.55 28.64
CA CYS A 83 19.26 -13.31 28.32
C CYS A 83 19.30 -13.87 26.90
N LYS A 84 19.77 -13.08 25.93
CA LYS A 84 19.93 -13.51 24.54
C LYS A 84 20.97 -14.62 24.38
N ARG A 85 22.08 -14.58 25.13
CA ARG A 85 23.10 -15.65 25.15
C ARG A 85 22.57 -16.93 25.79
N LEU A 86 21.84 -16.84 26.90
CA LEU A 86 21.20 -17.99 27.55
C LEU A 86 20.19 -18.65 26.61
N LEU A 87 19.35 -17.84 25.94
CA LEU A 87 18.41 -18.32 24.94
C LEU A 87 19.10 -18.99 23.76
N PHE A 88 20.24 -18.43 23.31
CA PHE A 88 21.05 -19.06 22.28
C PHE A 88 21.57 -20.44 22.72
N CYS A 89 22.13 -20.56 23.92
CA CYS A 89 22.62 -21.81 24.45
C CYS A 89 21.51 -22.87 24.50
N GLU A 90 20.34 -22.54 25.03
CA GLU A 90 19.21 -23.48 25.18
C GLU A 90 18.65 -23.93 23.82
N ILE A 91 18.52 -23.01 22.86
CA ILE A 91 18.09 -23.36 21.51
C ILE A 91 19.13 -24.24 20.82
N PHE A 92 20.42 -23.95 21.05
CA PHE A 92 21.51 -24.69 20.43
C PHE A 92 21.62 -26.12 20.99
N THR A 93 21.53 -26.30 22.32
CA THR A 93 21.53 -27.62 22.97
C THR A 93 20.34 -28.46 22.54
N THR A 94 19.11 -27.91 22.62
CA THR A 94 17.90 -28.65 22.19
C THR A 94 17.95 -29.04 20.71
N GLN A 95 18.54 -28.19 19.86
CA GLN A 95 18.72 -28.54 18.45
C GLN A 95 19.80 -29.61 18.24
N LEU A 96 20.87 -29.59 19.03
CA LEU A 96 21.90 -30.63 19.00
C LEU A 96 21.33 -31.97 19.44
N GLU A 97 20.60 -32.03 20.54
CA GLU A 97 19.91 -33.24 21.04
C GLU A 97 18.96 -33.81 19.97
N ASP A 98 18.07 -32.96 19.45
CA ASP A 98 17.16 -33.31 18.34
C ASP A 98 17.87 -33.89 17.11
N THR A 99 19.11 -33.46 16.88
CA THR A 99 19.93 -33.87 15.74
C THR A 99 20.69 -35.16 16.05
N VAL A 100 21.26 -35.29 17.24
CA VAL A 100 21.96 -36.50 17.71
C VAL A 100 21.05 -37.72 17.62
N ASP A 101 19.79 -37.59 18.03
CA ASP A 101 18.82 -38.69 17.99
C ASP A 101 18.42 -39.11 16.57
N LYS A 102 18.57 -38.22 15.58
CA LYS A 102 18.13 -38.43 14.20
C LYS A 102 19.26 -38.79 13.24
N LEU A 103 20.51 -38.62 13.62
CA LEU A 103 21.63 -38.82 12.71
C LEU A 103 22.18 -40.26 12.74
N PRO A 104 22.48 -40.86 11.58
CA PRO A 104 23.30 -42.06 11.53
C PRO A 104 24.73 -41.73 11.99
N LYS A 105 25.35 -42.68 12.71
CA LYS A 105 26.63 -42.55 13.46
C LYS A 105 27.82 -41.94 12.70
N ASN A 106 27.75 -41.80 11.36
CA ASN A 106 28.86 -41.38 10.51
C ASN A 106 28.61 -40.11 9.67
N SER A 107 27.54 -39.36 9.91
CA SER A 107 27.23 -38.15 9.11
C SER A 107 27.74 -36.86 9.76
N LYS A 108 28.64 -36.15 9.07
CA LYS A 108 29.07 -34.78 9.45
C LYS A 108 28.04 -33.77 8.96
N GLN A 109 26.94 -33.60 9.70
CA GLN A 109 25.90 -32.65 9.29
C GLN A 109 26.04 -31.29 9.99
N ARG A 110 25.75 -30.22 9.23
CA ARG A 110 25.77 -28.84 9.70
C ARG A 110 24.61 -28.58 10.67
N VAL A 111 24.92 -27.99 11.82
CA VAL A 111 23.95 -27.48 12.81
C VAL A 111 23.33 -26.17 12.29
N SER A 112 22.66 -26.21 11.14
CA SER A 112 21.82 -25.10 10.65
C SER A 112 20.37 -25.53 10.74
N GLY A 113 19.67 -25.11 11.79
CA GLY A 113 18.32 -25.59 12.07
C GLY A 113 17.26 -24.50 12.06
N ASN A 114 16.03 -24.93 11.81
CA ASN A 114 14.85 -24.08 11.79
C ASN A 114 14.60 -23.36 13.14
N ARG A 115 15.06 -23.94 14.26
CA ARG A 115 14.92 -23.35 15.61
C ARG A 115 15.78 -22.09 15.77
N ILE A 116 17.07 -22.13 15.40
CA ILE A 116 17.95 -20.94 15.43
C ILE A 116 17.40 -19.82 14.52
N ASN A 117 16.89 -20.19 13.34
CA ASN A 117 16.26 -19.25 12.40
C ASN A 117 15.00 -18.60 13.00
N LYS A 118 14.12 -19.38 13.65
CA LYS A 118 12.89 -18.91 14.30
C LYS A 118 13.16 -17.78 15.30
N HIS A 119 14.24 -17.89 16.08
CA HIS A 119 14.63 -16.90 17.09
C HIS A 119 15.62 -15.84 16.58
N ARG A 120 15.93 -15.82 15.28
CA ARG A 120 16.84 -14.86 14.64
C ARG A 120 18.25 -14.83 15.25
N LEU A 121 18.76 -15.98 15.70
CA LEU A 121 20.06 -16.11 16.38
C LEU A 121 21.21 -16.50 15.45
N ASN A 122 21.02 -16.47 14.13
CA ASN A 122 22.04 -16.85 13.14
C ASN A 122 23.37 -16.12 13.30
N ASN A 123 23.34 -14.85 13.69
CA ASN A 123 24.57 -14.07 13.88
C ASN A 123 25.42 -14.61 15.04
N MET A 124 24.81 -15.28 16.03
CA MET A 124 25.53 -15.90 17.14
C MET A 124 26.11 -17.26 16.77
N VAL A 125 25.56 -17.95 15.77
CA VAL A 125 26.07 -19.23 15.26
C VAL A 125 27.28 -19.05 14.34
N LYS A 126 27.31 -17.96 13.56
CA LYS A 126 28.36 -17.69 12.55
C LYS A 126 29.80 -17.84 13.07
N PRO A 127 30.16 -17.39 14.30
CA PRO A 127 31.52 -17.57 14.82
C PRO A 127 31.88 -19.04 15.10
N PHE A 128 30.90 -19.88 15.42
CA PHE A 128 31.11 -21.29 15.78
C PHE A 128 31.09 -22.24 14.59
N LEU A 129 30.55 -21.79 13.45
CA LEU A 129 30.61 -22.58 12.23
C LEU A 129 32.03 -22.52 11.67
N PRO A 130 32.63 -23.67 11.30
CA PRO A 130 33.92 -23.66 10.62
C PRO A 130 33.81 -22.79 9.38
N LYS A 131 34.64 -21.74 9.30
CA LYS A 131 34.86 -20.98 8.07
C LYS A 131 35.34 -22.00 7.05
N ASN A 132 34.47 -22.38 6.11
CA ASN A 132 34.79 -23.38 5.12
C ASN A 132 35.97 -22.85 4.30
N ARG A 133 37.18 -23.36 4.56
CA ARG A 133 38.41 -22.97 3.86
C ARG A 133 38.61 -23.73 2.54
N ASN A 134 37.77 -24.73 2.24
CA ASN A 134 37.92 -25.54 1.03
C ASN A 134 36.80 -25.26 0.02
N ASN A 135 37.26 -24.79 -1.13
CA ASN A 135 36.58 -24.51 -2.39
C ASN A 135 36.39 -25.77 -3.25
N ASP A 136 36.12 -26.94 -2.67
CA ASP A 136 36.09 -28.18 -3.45
C ASP A 136 34.66 -28.63 -3.78
N ASN A 137 34.20 -28.11 -4.93
CA ASN A 137 33.58 -28.86 -6.02
C ASN A 137 32.79 -30.12 -5.65
N ILE A 138 31.53 -30.01 -5.21
CA ILE A 138 30.54 -31.06 -5.49
C ILE A 138 29.19 -30.40 -5.82
N LEU A 139 28.91 -30.32 -7.12
CA LEU A 139 27.59 -30.31 -7.76
C LEU A 139 26.56 -29.29 -7.24
N ILE A 140 26.81 -28.01 -7.51
CA ILE A 140 25.74 -27.05 -7.84
C ILE A 140 26.23 -26.31 -9.08
N SER A 141 25.63 -26.65 -10.23
CA SER A 141 25.90 -26.00 -11.50
C SER A 141 25.50 -24.53 -11.50
N ASP A 142 26.34 -23.73 -12.17
CA ASP A 142 25.96 -22.57 -12.99
C ASP A 142 25.82 -21.14 -12.43
N TRP A 143 26.19 -20.82 -11.20
CA TRP A 143 26.30 -19.39 -10.82
C TRP A 143 27.50 -19.08 -9.93
N ARG A 144 28.71 -19.32 -10.43
CA ARG A 144 29.88 -18.59 -9.93
C ARG A 144 29.73 -17.15 -10.43
N HIS A 145 29.11 -16.29 -9.62
CA HIS A 145 29.38 -14.87 -9.73
C HIS A 145 30.89 -14.71 -9.67
N PRO A 146 31.55 -14.22 -10.73
CA PRO A 146 32.91 -13.75 -10.58
C PRO A 146 32.81 -12.68 -9.50
N THR A 147 33.58 -12.83 -8.43
CA THR A 147 33.85 -11.71 -7.52
C THR A 147 34.73 -10.76 -8.34
N PHE A 148 34.12 -10.06 -9.30
CA PHE A 148 34.69 -8.84 -9.81
C PHE A 148 34.96 -8.03 -8.55
N LEU A 149 36.22 -7.69 -8.32
CA LEU A 149 36.53 -6.52 -7.51
C LEU A 149 35.72 -5.40 -8.15
N ILE A 150 34.57 -5.10 -7.55
CA ILE A 150 33.68 -4.03 -8.02
C ILE A 150 34.50 -2.77 -7.82
N ASN A 151 35.15 -2.35 -8.89
CA ASN A 151 35.89 -1.12 -8.94
C ASN A 151 34.89 0.03 -8.68
N ASN A 152 35.35 1.14 -8.12
CA ASN A 152 34.44 2.24 -7.79
C ASN A 152 33.65 2.71 -9.02
N GLN A 153 34.24 2.65 -10.22
CA GLN A 153 33.55 2.90 -11.49
C GLN A 153 32.34 1.97 -11.72
N ILE A 154 32.48 0.65 -11.49
CA ILE A 154 31.36 -0.29 -11.64
C ILE A 154 30.29 -0.01 -10.56
N ARG A 155 30.71 0.43 -9.37
CA ARG A 155 29.80 0.82 -8.30
C ARG A 155 28.97 2.05 -8.69
N ASP A 156 29.62 3.04 -9.29
CA ASP A 156 29.00 4.27 -9.78
C ASP A 156 28.08 3.98 -10.96
N GLU A 157 28.47 3.09 -11.88
CA GLU A 157 27.60 2.61 -12.97
C GLU A 157 26.36 1.86 -12.46
N ILE A 158 26.51 1.00 -11.44
CA ILE A 158 25.38 0.31 -10.80
C ILE A 158 24.48 1.31 -10.08
N HIS A 159 25.06 2.31 -9.43
CA HIS A 159 24.33 3.38 -8.74
C HIS A 159 23.52 4.20 -9.75
N GLU A 160 24.18 4.71 -10.79
CA GLU A 160 23.56 5.46 -11.88
C GLU A 160 22.47 4.65 -12.59
N PHE A 161 22.73 3.36 -12.88
CA PHE A 161 21.75 2.46 -13.47
C PHE A 161 20.51 2.29 -12.58
N CYS A 162 20.70 2.18 -11.26
CA CYS A 162 19.61 2.03 -10.30
C CYS A 162 18.86 3.35 -10.00
N GLU A 163 19.51 4.51 -10.22
CA GLU A 163 18.92 5.85 -10.06
C GLU A 163 18.17 6.34 -11.30
N ARG A 164 18.45 5.81 -12.49
CA ARG A 164 17.70 6.13 -13.72
C ARG A 164 16.23 5.70 -13.57
N ASP A 165 15.34 6.67 -13.38
CA ASP A 165 13.88 6.52 -13.20
C ASP A 165 13.21 5.67 -14.32
N ASN A 166 13.82 5.68 -15.51
CA ASN A 166 13.43 4.92 -16.68
C ASN A 166 13.47 3.39 -16.43
N VAL A 167 14.40 2.91 -15.59
CA VAL A 167 14.55 1.48 -15.29
C VAL A 167 13.37 0.96 -14.45
N SER A 168 12.78 1.81 -13.60
CA SER A 168 11.54 1.48 -12.89
C SER A 168 10.32 1.46 -13.82
N ARG A 169 10.37 2.12 -14.98
CA ARG A 169 9.28 2.16 -15.98
C ARG A 169 9.42 1.09 -17.07
N VAL A 170 10.64 0.60 -17.34
CA VAL A 170 10.96 -0.33 -18.46
C VAL A 170 10.89 -1.81 -18.04
N CYS A 171 10.55 -2.14 -16.80
CA CYS A 171 10.28 -3.52 -16.41
C CYS A 171 8.83 -3.98 -16.72
N PRO A 172 8.44 -4.02 -18.00
CA PRO A 172 7.82 -5.22 -18.54
C PRO A 172 8.57 -5.70 -19.80
N GLY A 173 9.64 -6.48 -19.60
CA GLY A 173 10.20 -7.39 -20.60
C GLY A 173 10.86 -6.76 -21.82
N ASN A 174 12.07 -6.21 -21.66
CA ASN A 174 12.97 -6.04 -22.81
C ASN A 174 13.41 -7.42 -23.32
N LYS A 175 13.10 -7.70 -24.60
CA LYS A 175 13.46 -8.95 -25.30
C LYS A 175 14.94 -9.04 -25.68
N GLU A 176 15.68 -7.94 -25.58
CA GLU A 176 17.01 -7.81 -26.19
C GLU A 176 18.14 -8.45 -25.37
N SER A 177 17.98 -8.60 -24.05
CA SER A 177 18.98 -9.24 -23.19
C SER A 177 18.64 -10.67 -22.79
N GLY A 178 17.49 -11.22 -23.22
CA GLY A 178 17.02 -12.57 -22.87
C GLY A 178 16.70 -12.79 -21.37
N ILE A 179 17.10 -11.88 -20.50
CA ILE A 179 17.04 -12.02 -19.04
C ILE A 179 15.80 -11.29 -18.52
N ARG A 180 14.75 -12.06 -18.21
CA ARG A 180 13.56 -11.56 -17.51
C ARG A 180 13.79 -11.61 -16.00
N ILE A 181 14.35 -10.54 -15.43
CA ILE A 181 14.43 -10.37 -13.98
C ILE A 181 13.22 -9.55 -13.52
N SER A 182 12.47 -10.06 -12.54
CA SER A 182 11.41 -9.29 -11.90
C SER A 182 12.03 -8.20 -11.02
N TYR A 183 11.38 -7.04 -10.89
CA TYR A 183 11.83 -5.96 -10.00
C TYR A 183 12.08 -6.46 -8.57
N SER A 184 11.23 -7.37 -8.08
CA SER A 184 11.39 -8.04 -6.78
C SER A 184 12.66 -8.88 -6.66
N THR A 185 13.10 -9.50 -7.75
CA THR A 185 14.36 -10.24 -7.82
C THR A 185 15.54 -9.28 -7.89
N LEU A 186 15.46 -8.22 -8.70
CA LEU A 186 16.49 -7.18 -8.76
C LEU A 186 16.74 -6.55 -7.37
N LEU A 187 15.68 -6.25 -6.62
CA LEU A 187 15.81 -5.70 -5.25
C LEU A 187 16.38 -6.69 -4.24
N ARG A 188 16.21 -8.00 -4.44
CA ARG A 188 16.79 -9.04 -3.56
C ARG A 188 18.26 -9.28 -3.87
N GLU A 189 18.61 -9.27 -5.15
CA GLU A 189 19.96 -9.55 -5.63
C GLU A 189 20.85 -8.29 -5.68
N LYS A 190 20.32 -7.10 -5.39
CA LYS A 190 21.15 -5.90 -5.36
C LYS A 190 22.19 -5.97 -4.23
N PRO A 191 23.39 -5.43 -4.45
CA PRO A 191 24.41 -5.39 -3.39
C PRO A 191 23.94 -4.59 -2.16
N TYR A 192 24.40 -5.01 -0.98
CA TYR A 192 23.96 -4.44 0.31
C TYR A 192 24.25 -2.94 0.48
N TRP A 193 25.20 -2.37 -0.27
CA TRP A 193 25.55 -0.95 -0.24
C TRP A 193 24.70 -0.08 -1.15
N VAL A 194 23.93 -0.67 -2.05
CA VAL A 194 22.94 0.09 -2.82
C VAL A 194 21.75 0.24 -1.90
N VAL A 195 21.45 1.44 -1.41
CA VAL A 195 20.26 1.70 -0.59
C VAL A 195 19.04 1.86 -1.49
N GLN A 196 17.85 1.47 -1.05
CA GLN A 196 16.65 1.68 -1.86
C GLN A 196 16.32 3.17 -1.79
N PRO A 197 16.11 3.87 -2.92
CA PRO A 197 15.69 5.26 -2.87
C PRO A 197 14.39 5.34 -2.07
N THR A 198 14.45 6.13 -1.00
CA THR A 198 13.31 6.46 -0.18
C THR A 198 12.40 7.43 -0.92
N LYS A 199 11.25 7.79 -0.34
CA LYS A 199 10.38 8.80 -0.95
C LYS A 199 11.04 10.18 -1.01
N TRP A 200 12.01 10.43 -0.13
CA TRP A 200 12.73 11.70 -0.02
C TRP A 200 13.82 11.86 -1.08
N ASP A 201 14.39 10.75 -1.55
CA ASP A 201 15.44 10.74 -2.57
C ASP A 201 14.88 10.99 -3.98
N ARG A 202 13.54 11.14 -4.12
CA ARG A 202 12.90 11.43 -5.39
C ARG A 202 12.83 12.94 -5.60
N TYR A 203 13.52 13.41 -6.62
CA TYR A 203 13.36 14.77 -7.13
C TYR A 203 12.05 15.00 -7.90
N THR A 204 11.15 13.99 -7.96
CA THR A 204 9.87 14.03 -8.67
C THR A 204 8.71 13.62 -7.76
N CYS A 205 7.59 14.35 -7.78
CA CYS A 205 6.38 13.94 -7.04
C CYS A 205 5.53 12.99 -7.89
N LEU A 206 5.43 11.73 -7.47
CA LEU A 206 4.51 10.73 -8.03
C LEU A 206 3.16 10.72 -7.33
N CYS A 207 2.71 11.89 -6.89
CA CYS A 207 1.46 12.04 -6.17
C CYS A 207 0.29 12.21 -7.14
N VAL A 208 -0.87 11.67 -6.76
CA VAL A 208 -2.13 11.77 -7.53
C VAL A 208 -2.47 13.22 -7.90
N ARG A 209 -2.10 14.19 -7.04
CA ARG A 209 -2.30 15.62 -7.31
C ARG A 209 -1.49 16.09 -8.52
N HIS A 210 -0.19 15.82 -8.56
CA HIS A 210 0.66 16.22 -9.69
C HIS A 210 0.29 15.49 -10.98
N GLU A 211 0.00 14.20 -10.94
CA GLU A 211 -0.45 13.49 -12.15
C GLU A 211 -1.80 14.01 -12.67
N ASN A 212 -2.75 14.30 -11.77
CA ASN A 212 -4.02 14.91 -12.16
C ASN A 212 -3.84 16.32 -12.74
N PHE A 213 -2.94 17.10 -12.15
CA PHE A 213 -2.58 18.43 -12.67
C PHE A 213 -2.03 18.32 -14.10
N GLU A 214 -1.09 17.41 -14.34
CA GLU A 214 -0.52 17.17 -15.66
C GLU A 214 -1.58 16.72 -16.67
N TYR A 215 -2.55 15.87 -16.28
CA TYR A 215 -3.62 15.47 -17.19
C TYR A 215 -4.50 16.66 -17.61
N LYS A 216 -4.83 17.57 -16.67
CA LYS A 216 -5.60 18.79 -16.97
C LYS A 216 -4.81 19.72 -17.88
N LEU A 217 -3.55 20.00 -17.53
CA LEU A 217 -2.65 20.87 -18.30
C LEU A 217 -2.46 20.36 -19.73
N ASN A 218 -2.12 19.09 -19.89
CA ASN A 218 -1.92 18.47 -21.20
C ASN A 218 -3.20 18.51 -22.05
N LYS A 219 -4.37 18.36 -21.42
CA LYS A 219 -5.63 18.41 -22.16
C LYS A 219 -5.93 19.83 -22.63
N LEU A 220 -5.77 20.84 -21.78
CA LEU A 220 -6.01 22.24 -22.13
C LEU A 220 -5.01 22.75 -23.18
N ASN A 221 -3.74 22.34 -23.09
CA ASN A 221 -2.74 22.64 -24.11
C ASN A 221 -3.13 22.05 -25.48
N ARG A 222 -3.60 20.80 -25.52
CA ARG A 222 -4.09 20.18 -26.77
C ARG A 222 -5.33 20.87 -27.37
N LEU A 223 -6.11 21.57 -26.55
CA LEU A 223 -7.26 22.37 -26.99
C LEU A 223 -6.85 23.77 -27.45
N GLY A 224 -5.58 24.17 -27.29
CA GLY A 224 -5.11 25.52 -27.58
C GLY A 224 -5.53 26.56 -26.53
N GLU A 225 -6.05 26.12 -25.39
CA GLU A 225 -6.58 26.98 -24.33
C GLU A 225 -5.52 27.45 -23.33
N LEU A 226 -4.31 26.88 -23.40
CA LEU A 226 -3.13 27.25 -22.62
C LEU A 226 -1.90 27.24 -23.51
N LEU A 227 -1.00 28.21 -23.29
CA LEU A 227 0.25 28.36 -24.04
C LEU A 227 1.36 27.42 -23.55
N HIS A 228 1.25 26.92 -22.32
CA HIS A 228 2.33 26.19 -21.65
C HIS A 228 2.24 24.68 -21.86
N ASN A 229 3.36 24.07 -22.22
CA ASN A 229 3.44 22.64 -22.52
C ASN A 229 3.88 21.77 -21.33
N SER A 230 4.35 22.41 -20.26
CA SER A 230 4.91 21.74 -19.10
C SER A 230 4.53 22.45 -17.80
N THR A 231 4.45 21.68 -16.72
CA THR A 231 4.11 22.17 -15.38
C THR A 231 5.06 23.27 -14.93
N SER A 232 6.36 23.10 -15.17
CA SER A 232 7.38 24.09 -14.79
C SER A 232 7.23 25.41 -15.56
N GLN A 233 6.89 25.37 -16.84
CA GLN A 233 6.58 26.57 -17.63
C GLN A 233 5.30 27.26 -17.15
N CYS A 234 4.28 26.47 -16.82
CA CYS A 234 3.02 26.99 -16.28
C CYS A 234 3.28 27.70 -14.95
N VAL A 235 4.02 27.08 -14.02
CA VAL A 235 4.38 27.71 -12.74
C VAL A 235 5.20 28.98 -12.96
N LYS A 236 6.21 28.97 -13.84
CA LYS A 236 7.00 30.16 -14.21
C LYS A 236 6.20 31.34 -14.74
N ALA A 237 5.11 31.06 -15.44
CA ALA A 237 4.26 32.11 -16.00
C ALA A 237 3.38 32.74 -14.91
N TYR A 238 2.91 31.94 -13.96
CA TYR A 238 1.97 32.36 -12.91
C TYR A 238 2.63 32.71 -11.57
N SER A 239 3.93 32.45 -11.40
CA SER A 239 4.70 32.88 -10.21
C SER A 239 5.81 33.86 -10.59
N CYS A 240 6.06 34.82 -9.70
CA CYS A 240 7.13 35.81 -9.86
C CYS A 240 8.51 35.21 -9.61
N ASP A 241 8.59 34.30 -8.63
CA ASP A 241 9.75 33.49 -8.32
C ASP A 241 9.30 32.08 -7.88
N ILE A 242 9.88 31.05 -8.50
CA ILE A 242 9.58 29.65 -8.20
C ILE A 242 10.31 29.20 -6.92
N THR A 243 11.42 29.87 -6.59
CA THR A 243 12.27 29.50 -5.46
C THR A 243 11.77 30.10 -4.15
N SER A 244 11.14 31.28 -4.22
CA SER A 244 10.47 31.90 -3.09
C SER A 244 9.20 31.16 -2.69
N TYR A 245 9.18 30.66 -1.46
CA TYR A 245 8.01 30.07 -0.82
C TYR A 245 6.84 31.05 -0.75
N ASP A 246 7.13 32.32 -0.43
CA ASP A 246 6.13 33.38 -0.28
C ASP A 246 5.44 33.69 -1.61
N CYS A 247 6.20 33.71 -2.70
CA CYS A 247 5.63 33.87 -4.04
C CYS A 247 4.73 32.69 -4.42
N MET A 248 5.16 31.47 -4.11
CA MET A 248 4.38 30.26 -4.37
C MET A 248 3.14 30.15 -3.45
N LEU A 249 2.99 31.03 -2.46
CA LEU A 249 1.84 31.14 -1.55
C LEU A 249 0.97 32.39 -1.77
N ASP A 250 1.21 33.16 -2.85
CA ASP A 250 0.55 34.44 -3.13
C ASP A 250 0.78 35.49 -2.03
N LEU A 251 1.90 35.39 -1.30
CA LEU A 251 2.29 36.34 -0.25
C LEU A 251 3.27 37.42 -0.76
N CYS A 252 3.66 37.38 -2.04
CA CYS A 252 4.56 38.37 -2.61
C CYS A 252 3.84 39.68 -2.97
N SER A 253 4.50 40.81 -2.75
CA SER A 253 3.98 42.15 -3.07
C SER A 253 3.81 42.41 -4.57
N ASP A 254 4.61 41.74 -5.41
CA ASP A 254 4.71 41.98 -6.86
C ASP A 254 4.00 40.89 -7.68
N PHE A 255 2.78 40.49 -7.32
CA PHE A 255 2.09 39.36 -7.95
C PHE A 255 1.72 39.63 -9.43
N LYS A 256 2.16 38.75 -10.35
CA LYS A 256 1.72 38.75 -11.74
C LYS A 256 0.30 38.16 -11.84
N VAL A 257 -0.69 39.02 -12.01
CA VAL A 257 -2.11 38.62 -12.14
C VAL A 257 -2.41 38.15 -13.57
N ASP A 258 -1.69 37.15 -14.07
CA ASP A 258 -2.17 36.43 -15.25
C ASP A 258 -3.21 35.41 -14.77
N LYS A 259 -4.49 35.76 -14.88
CA LYS A 259 -5.58 34.83 -14.56
C LYS A 259 -5.82 33.92 -15.77
N ILE A 260 -5.97 32.63 -15.53
CA ILE A 260 -6.46 31.71 -16.56
C ILE A 260 -7.85 32.17 -16.99
N GLU A 261 -7.99 32.62 -18.23
CA GLU A 261 -9.26 33.09 -18.77
C GLU A 261 -10.31 31.98 -18.73
N SER A 262 -11.52 32.31 -18.27
CA SER A 262 -12.64 31.37 -18.23
C SER A 262 -13.05 30.99 -19.66
N GLY A 263 -12.87 29.72 -20.02
CA GLY A 263 -13.23 29.20 -21.35
C GLY A 263 -14.73 29.10 -21.57
N ASN A 264 -15.13 28.90 -22.83
CA ASN A 264 -16.52 28.74 -23.23
C ASN A 264 -17.13 27.42 -22.72
N ASN A 265 -18.41 27.45 -22.34
CA ASN A 265 -19.14 26.27 -21.80
C ASN A 265 -19.54 25.22 -22.85
N LYS A 266 -19.33 25.50 -24.14
CA LYS A 266 -19.99 24.73 -25.22
C LYS A 266 -19.28 23.41 -25.53
N ASP A 267 -17.98 23.32 -25.28
CA ASP A 267 -17.20 22.16 -25.70
C ASP A 267 -17.10 21.12 -24.57
N THR A 268 -17.63 19.93 -24.86
CA THR A 268 -17.51 18.77 -23.97
C THR A 268 -16.17 18.09 -24.22
N VAL A 269 -15.44 17.82 -23.15
CA VAL A 269 -14.05 17.39 -23.17
C VAL A 269 -13.87 16.15 -22.32
N GLN A 270 -13.15 15.16 -22.86
CA GLN A 270 -12.74 13.96 -22.12
C GLN A 270 -11.25 14.00 -21.78
N TYR A 271 -10.93 13.71 -20.52
CA TYR A 271 -9.57 13.61 -20.00
C TYR A 271 -9.44 12.53 -18.94
N PHE A 272 -8.20 12.16 -18.60
CA PHE A 272 -7.94 11.17 -17.57
C PHE A 272 -7.77 11.82 -16.20
N GLN A 273 -8.26 11.16 -15.16
CA GLN A 273 -8.01 11.55 -13.79
C GLN A 273 -7.90 10.32 -12.90
N TRP A 274 -6.97 10.33 -11.97
CA TRP A 274 -6.93 9.41 -10.85
C TRP A 274 -7.96 9.83 -9.80
N GLN A 275 -8.92 8.94 -9.55
CA GLN A 275 -9.96 9.14 -8.55
C GLN A 275 -9.93 7.99 -7.54
N VAL A 276 -10.13 8.32 -6.26
CA VAL A 276 -10.30 7.33 -5.20
C VAL A 276 -11.74 6.86 -5.24
N THR A 277 -11.94 5.59 -5.57
CA THR A 277 -13.26 4.95 -5.58
C THR A 277 -13.36 3.97 -4.42
N ASN A 278 -14.49 3.99 -3.72
CA ASN A 278 -14.79 3.01 -2.69
C ASN A 278 -15.40 1.78 -3.36
N LYS A 279 -14.80 0.61 -3.16
CA LYS A 279 -15.36 -0.66 -3.65
C LYS A 279 -15.51 -1.64 -2.51
N ASP A 280 -16.72 -2.15 -2.34
CA ASP A 280 -16.99 -3.21 -1.38
C ASP A 280 -16.37 -4.52 -1.88
N ARG A 281 -15.56 -5.14 -1.02
CA ARG A 281 -15.00 -6.46 -1.23
C ARG A 281 -15.32 -7.34 -0.03
N ILE A 282 -15.69 -8.59 -0.29
CA ILE A 282 -15.86 -9.58 0.77
C ILE A 282 -14.47 -10.14 1.09
N ILE A 283 -13.88 -9.70 2.19
CA ILE A 283 -12.57 -10.19 2.65
C ILE A 283 -12.81 -11.05 3.88
N LYS A 284 -12.46 -12.33 3.82
CA LYS A 284 -12.64 -13.31 4.90
C LYS A 284 -14.10 -13.47 5.37
N GLY A 285 -15.08 -13.21 4.50
CA GLY A 285 -16.51 -13.39 4.77
C GLY A 285 -17.23 -12.13 5.31
N GLU A 286 -16.49 -11.05 5.58
CA GLU A 286 -17.05 -9.76 5.96
C GLU A 286 -17.00 -8.80 4.77
N LYS A 287 -18.07 -8.02 4.56
CA LYS A 287 -18.05 -6.91 3.59
C LYS A 287 -17.16 -5.80 4.16
N LYS A 288 -16.09 -5.49 3.45
CA LYS A 288 -15.21 -4.36 3.77
C LYS A 288 -15.15 -3.42 2.58
N THR A 289 -15.39 -2.15 2.83
CA THR A 289 -15.22 -1.09 1.83
C THR A 289 -13.73 -0.77 1.75
N VAL A 290 -13.15 -0.97 0.57
CA VAL A 290 -11.73 -0.70 0.32
C VAL A 290 -11.62 0.53 -0.58
N LYS A 291 -10.79 1.50 -0.19
CA LYS A 291 -10.40 2.64 -1.02
C LYS A 291 -9.47 2.16 -2.13
N LEU A 292 -9.85 2.41 -3.39
CA LEU A 292 -9.09 2.02 -4.56
C LEU A 292 -8.91 3.22 -5.48
N THR A 293 -7.66 3.63 -5.67
CA THR A 293 -7.30 4.65 -6.64
C THR A 293 -7.30 4.04 -8.03
N LYS A 294 -8.08 4.61 -8.95
CA LYS A 294 -8.20 4.16 -10.34
C LYS A 294 -8.11 5.33 -11.28
N LYS A 295 -7.48 5.12 -12.43
CA LYS A 295 -7.48 6.06 -13.54
C LYS A 295 -8.80 5.93 -14.28
N LEU A 296 -9.57 7.00 -14.33
CA LEU A 296 -10.88 7.07 -14.98
C LEU A 296 -10.84 8.12 -16.09
N THR A 297 -11.66 7.91 -17.11
CA THR A 297 -11.96 8.94 -18.10
C THR A 297 -13.11 9.79 -17.57
N VAL A 298 -12.86 11.08 -17.40
CA VAL A 298 -13.85 12.07 -16.93
C VAL A 298 -14.27 12.91 -18.13
N THR A 299 -15.57 13.09 -18.28
CA THR A 299 -16.18 14.00 -19.26
C THR A 299 -16.60 15.27 -18.53
N SER A 300 -16.08 16.43 -18.91
CA SER A 300 -16.47 17.74 -18.35
C SER A 300 -16.50 18.80 -19.44
N THR A 301 -16.97 20.01 -19.12
CA THR A 301 -16.80 21.17 -20.01
C THR A 301 -15.38 21.75 -19.91
N VAL A 302 -14.96 22.55 -20.89
CA VAL A 302 -13.67 23.29 -20.84
C VAL A 302 -13.61 24.20 -19.61
N LYS A 303 -14.71 24.89 -19.28
CA LYS A 303 -14.79 25.74 -18.09
C LYS A 303 -14.58 24.94 -16.80
N ASP A 304 -15.24 23.78 -16.68
CA ASP A 304 -15.10 22.89 -15.53
C ASP A 304 -13.71 22.25 -15.43
N LEU A 305 -12.94 22.25 -16.51
CA LEU A 305 -11.55 21.81 -16.52
C LEU A 305 -10.58 22.93 -16.09
N LYS A 306 -10.81 24.16 -16.56
CA LYS A 306 -10.00 25.34 -16.25
C LYS A 306 -10.13 25.78 -14.79
N MET A 307 -11.34 25.78 -14.25
CA MET A 307 -11.61 26.21 -12.86
C MET A 307 -10.81 25.44 -11.79
N PRO A 308 -10.80 24.10 -11.77
CA PRO A 308 -9.99 23.35 -10.81
C PRO A 308 -8.50 23.38 -11.14
N LEU A 309 -8.09 23.67 -12.39
CA LEU A 309 -6.68 23.91 -12.70
C LEU A 309 -6.22 25.25 -12.10
N ALA A 310 -7.00 26.32 -12.29
CA ALA A 310 -6.73 27.62 -11.69
C ALA A 310 -6.67 27.52 -10.16
N ALA A 311 -7.57 26.75 -9.54
CA ALA A 311 -7.53 26.49 -8.10
C ALA A 311 -6.33 25.63 -7.64
N ASP A 312 -5.74 24.82 -8.54
CA ASP A 312 -4.52 24.07 -8.23
C ASP A 312 -3.25 24.93 -8.39
N ILE A 313 -3.28 25.98 -9.24
CA ILE A 313 -2.17 26.92 -9.48
C ILE A 313 -2.16 28.02 -8.43
N SER A 314 -3.32 28.60 -8.12
CA SER A 314 -3.43 29.51 -6.98
C SER A 314 -3.14 28.72 -5.71
N PRO A 315 -2.13 29.08 -4.93
CA PRO A 315 -1.88 28.45 -3.65
C PRO A 315 -3.10 28.53 -2.74
N MET A 316 -3.07 27.65 -1.75
CA MET A 316 -4.07 27.37 -0.73
C MET A 316 -4.43 28.57 0.18
N SER A 317 -4.62 29.78 -0.35
CA SER A 317 -5.18 30.95 0.35
C SER A 317 -6.62 30.74 0.82
N ARG A 318 -7.26 29.61 0.49
CA ARG A 318 -8.59 29.20 0.99
C ARG A 318 -8.57 28.12 2.09
N LEU A 319 -7.44 27.89 2.76
CA LEU A 319 -7.41 27.14 4.02
C LEU A 319 -7.45 28.03 5.27
N GLY A 320 -7.63 29.35 5.11
CA GLY A 320 -7.87 30.27 6.23
C GLY A 320 -9.06 29.87 7.11
N GLY A 321 -10.07 29.18 6.54
CA GLY A 321 -11.22 28.71 7.33
C GLY A 321 -10.94 27.50 8.23
N ILE A 322 -9.94 26.66 7.92
CA ILE A 322 -9.64 25.46 8.73
C ILE A 322 -8.64 25.78 9.85
N TRP A 323 -7.70 26.69 9.59
CA TRP A 323 -6.81 27.20 10.64
C TRP A 323 -7.55 28.10 11.61
N ASP A 324 -8.47 28.96 11.16
CA ASP A 324 -9.31 29.76 12.07
C ASP A 324 -10.22 28.87 12.94
N MET A 325 -10.83 27.81 12.38
CA MET A 325 -11.62 26.88 13.19
C MET A 325 -10.77 26.08 14.20
N MET A 326 -9.57 25.63 13.81
CA MET A 326 -8.69 24.93 14.75
C MET A 326 -8.12 25.88 15.82
N LEU A 327 -7.76 27.12 15.48
CA LEU A 327 -7.27 28.10 16.45
C LEU A 327 -8.35 28.56 17.42
N VAL A 328 -9.60 28.75 16.97
CA VAL A 328 -10.73 29.08 17.87
C VAL A 328 -11.00 27.93 18.82
N SER A 329 -11.06 26.68 18.34
CA SER A 329 -11.23 25.51 19.21
C SER A 329 -10.06 25.30 20.17
N TYR A 330 -8.82 25.61 19.77
CA TYR A 330 -7.64 25.49 20.63
C TYR A 330 -7.55 26.62 21.66
N ALA A 331 -7.95 27.85 21.30
CA ALA A 331 -8.03 28.99 22.22
C ALA A 331 -9.15 28.83 23.26
N GLU A 332 -10.29 28.25 22.88
CA GLU A 332 -11.38 27.89 23.81
C GLU A 332 -10.96 26.78 24.78
N LEU A 333 -10.21 25.78 24.32
CA LEU A 333 -9.65 24.72 25.18
C LEU A 333 -8.61 25.25 26.19
N LEU A 334 -7.93 26.34 25.85
CA LEU A 334 -6.90 26.96 26.70
C LEU A 334 -7.40 28.19 27.48
N GLY A 335 -8.70 28.55 27.38
CA GLY A 335 -9.31 29.64 28.12
C GLY A 335 -8.87 31.05 27.68
N PHE A 336 -8.30 31.21 26.49
CA PHE A 336 -7.89 32.52 25.98
C PHE A 336 -9.06 33.25 25.31
N ASN A 337 -9.18 34.55 25.61
CA ASN A 337 -10.19 35.39 24.96
C ASN A 337 -9.82 35.60 23.47
N PRO A 338 -10.66 35.15 22.52
CA PRO A 338 -10.35 35.14 21.09
C PRO A 338 -10.10 36.55 20.50
N GLN A 339 -10.66 37.60 21.11
CA GLN A 339 -10.42 38.99 20.67
C GLN A 339 -9.01 39.48 20.99
N LYS A 340 -8.34 38.93 22.02
CA LYS A 340 -6.96 39.29 22.38
C LYS A 340 -5.92 38.52 21.57
N VAL A 341 -6.23 37.29 21.15
CA VAL A 341 -5.33 36.46 20.33
C VAL A 341 -5.14 37.09 18.94
N GLY A 342 -6.21 37.61 18.32
CA GLY A 342 -6.13 38.31 17.03
C GLY A 342 -5.29 39.60 17.07
N ALA A 343 -5.21 40.28 18.21
CA ALA A 343 -4.38 41.47 18.39
C ALA A 343 -2.89 41.14 18.54
N ILE A 344 -2.56 40.04 19.23
CA ILE A 344 -1.16 39.61 19.43
C ILE A 344 -0.52 39.16 18.11
N PHE A 345 -1.27 38.46 17.24
CA PHE A 345 -0.75 38.04 15.94
C PHE A 345 -0.52 39.20 14.97
N ARG A 346 -1.37 40.25 15.01
CA ARG A 346 -1.15 41.49 14.24
C ARG A 346 0.09 42.28 14.70
N ILE A 347 0.41 42.22 16.00
CA ILE A 347 1.60 42.88 16.55
C ILE A 347 2.87 42.09 16.20
N LEU A 348 2.78 40.77 16.06
CA LEU A 348 3.92 39.90 15.74
C LEU A 348 4.21 39.77 14.23
N GLY A 349 3.44 40.41 13.35
CA GLY A 349 3.67 40.38 11.91
C GLY A 349 3.57 38.99 11.28
N ILE A 350 2.86 38.07 11.94
CA ILE A 350 2.55 36.74 11.40
C ILE A 350 1.13 36.83 10.83
N ALA A 351 1.00 37.47 9.68
CA ALA A 351 -0.19 37.45 8.83
C ALA A 351 0.22 37.68 7.38
#